data_AF-A0AAJ7P9P5-F1
#
_entry.id   AF-A0AAJ7P9P5-F1
#
_cell.length_a   1.000
_cell.length_b   1.000
_cell.length_c   1.000
_cell.angle_alpha   90.00
_cell.angle_beta   90.00
_cell.angle_gamma   90.00
#
_symmetry.space_group_name_H-M   'P 1'
#
loop_
_entity.id
_entity.type
_entity.pdbx_description
1 polymer ?
#
loop_
_entity_poly.entity_id
_entity_poly.type
_entity_poly.pdbx_seq_one_letter_code
_entity_poly.pdbx_strand_id
1 'polypeptide(L)'
;MTNSTDVAEPPAVVKSKHSHHDKYTDITTAYYIFAFLLIGVPVWWKSTAIHRAYIPFHEIVELHNSNVSQLIHVLLMVDDSSIDIDPLSASISEANAIRDSNVNSAHLRFSYSWNIRRVSKNAEDVILNSKSLSSLDDNFKTLLEGVTADIVVVLSKSFPAHPRAIVGGHRTVFVSSVEKDLLVLARYLVKSVVYSVVREDVFRSISQPFSSEERKRPTKEQQRSLHASPSVDVVITCVVPQPQVIDVTWNSEAAYNAYMKPVVNRLKHVVQLNLKTQFKFGHAIKLHTEKNPESGGFQIRHDKLALLINQFEKLLPGQVSQSPVLNFIVYTVPKEISPLHIIDEEGRKLESNAFISPRWGGVMFYNVEFHGASDGMQKVALDSRKIYQVLLTQIRPLLGVPEKSSAMEFDTHFRRDGAVFSDWEIDFMMRRRAHDYLSATARILHSLADLVNKIGNMVINENVGQLTVASVASARNALRLLDQGHLESAMASAEDAFTASEKAFFDPSLLGLLYFPDDQRYAIYVPLFVPTLYPIIFSTGLIARYIYSFCLRWRKQKFE
;
A
#
# COMPACT_ATOMS: atom_id res chain seq x y z
N MET A 1 -26.67 -122.09 6.02
CA MET A 1 -28.02 -122.50 6.48
C MET A 1 -28.54 -121.36 7.34
N THR A 2 -29.17 -120.37 6.73
CA THR A 2 -30.64 -120.17 6.58
C THR A 2 -31.27 -119.42 7.74
N ASN A 3 -31.73 -118.21 7.36
CA ASN A 3 -32.94 -117.50 7.77
C ASN A 3 -32.96 -116.50 8.93
N SER A 4 -33.20 -115.25 8.49
CA SER A 4 -34.29 -114.32 8.83
C SER A 4 -34.16 -113.45 10.08
N THR A 5 -33.78 -112.19 9.80
CA THR A 5 -34.45 -110.94 10.19
C THR A 5 -35.02 -110.82 11.61
N ASP A 6 -34.44 -109.92 12.40
CA ASP A 6 -35.25 -108.81 12.92
C ASP A 6 -34.41 -107.54 13.18
N VAL A 7 -35.06 -106.42 12.91
CA VAL A 7 -34.52 -105.06 12.78
C VAL A 7 -34.46 -104.38 14.15
N ALA A 8 -33.32 -103.79 14.50
CA ALA A 8 -33.23 -102.73 15.51
C ALA A 8 -32.01 -101.82 15.20
N GLU A 9 -32.26 -100.66 14.61
CA GLU A 9 -31.27 -99.59 14.46
C GLU A 9 -31.02 -98.87 15.80
N PRO A 10 -29.78 -98.44 16.09
CA PRO A 10 -29.46 -97.58 17.24
C PRO A 10 -29.89 -96.13 16.97
N PRO A 11 -30.14 -95.31 18.02
CA PRO A 11 -30.70 -93.97 17.82
C PRO A 11 -29.67 -93.02 17.18
N ALA A 12 -30.13 -92.31 16.15
CA ALA A 12 -29.39 -91.25 15.48
C ALA A 12 -29.16 -90.05 16.40
N VAL A 13 -27.91 -89.56 16.39
CA VAL A 13 -27.48 -88.30 17.03
C VAL A 13 -28.29 -87.13 16.48
N VAL A 14 -29.09 -86.51 17.34
CA VAL A 14 -29.85 -85.30 17.03
C VAL A 14 -28.89 -84.12 16.89
N LYS A 15 -28.74 -83.58 15.68
CA LYS A 15 -28.14 -82.27 15.44
C LYS A 15 -29.02 -81.20 16.09
N SER A 16 -28.55 -80.59 17.18
CA SER A 16 -29.20 -79.44 17.81
C SER A 16 -29.13 -78.21 16.90
N LYS A 17 -30.25 -77.91 16.24
CA LYS A 17 -30.46 -76.69 15.47
C LYS A 17 -30.92 -75.58 16.43
N HIS A 18 -29.99 -74.90 17.09
CA HIS A 18 -30.30 -73.65 17.81
C HIS A 18 -30.09 -72.45 16.89
N SER A 19 -31.18 -72.06 16.23
CA SER A 19 -31.37 -70.73 15.63
C SER A 19 -32.63 -70.16 16.27
N HIS A 20 -32.56 -69.85 17.57
CA HIS A 20 -33.53 -68.94 18.17
C HIS A 20 -33.17 -67.53 17.71
N HIS A 21 -34.00 -66.96 16.85
CA HIS A 21 -33.89 -65.57 16.42
C HIS A 21 -34.67 -64.73 17.43
N ASP A 22 -33.95 -64.09 18.35
CA ASP A 22 -34.55 -63.38 19.49
C ASP A 22 -35.00 -61.99 19.07
N LYS A 23 -36.29 -61.67 19.29
CA LYS A 23 -36.83 -60.30 19.09
C LYS A 23 -36.04 -59.23 19.86
N TYR A 24 -35.40 -59.62 20.95
CA TYR A 24 -34.51 -58.77 21.73
C TYR A 24 -33.25 -58.35 20.98
N THR A 25 -32.67 -59.21 20.13
CA THR A 25 -31.48 -58.85 19.34
C THR A 25 -31.80 -57.83 18.25
N ASP A 26 -33.00 -57.88 17.69
CA ASP A 26 -33.47 -56.91 16.68
C ASP A 26 -33.70 -55.53 17.32
N ILE A 27 -34.31 -55.49 18.51
CA ILE A 27 -34.57 -54.26 19.27
C ILE A 27 -33.25 -53.62 19.74
N THR A 28 -32.32 -54.42 20.29
CA THR A 28 -31.01 -53.90 20.71
C THR A 28 -30.22 -53.37 19.52
N THR A 29 -30.28 -54.05 18.37
CA THR A 29 -29.61 -53.59 17.16
C THR A 29 -30.20 -52.28 16.65
N ALA A 30 -31.54 -52.18 16.59
CA ALA A 30 -32.21 -50.94 16.20
C ALA A 30 -31.85 -49.78 17.13
N TYR A 31 -31.77 -50.02 18.45
CA TYR A 31 -31.32 -49.05 19.43
C TYR A 31 -29.87 -48.59 19.18
N TYR A 32 -28.94 -49.52 18.93
CA TYR A 32 -27.54 -49.18 18.63
C TYR A 32 -27.39 -48.37 17.35
N ILE A 33 -28.12 -48.72 16.29
CA ILE A 33 -28.14 -47.95 15.03
C ILE A 33 -28.65 -46.54 15.29
N PHE A 34 -29.75 -46.42 16.04
CA PHE A 34 -30.34 -45.13 16.36
C PHE A 34 -29.42 -44.26 17.22
N ALA A 35 -28.78 -44.85 18.24
CA ALA A 35 -27.79 -44.17 19.07
C ALA A 35 -26.54 -43.76 18.26
N PHE A 36 -26.08 -44.59 17.33
CA PHE A 36 -24.98 -44.25 16.45
C PHE A 36 -25.32 -43.10 15.51
N LEU A 37 -26.51 -43.09 14.90
CA LEU A 37 -26.94 -42.00 14.02
C LEU A 37 -27.19 -40.69 14.76
N LEU A 38 -27.76 -40.73 15.98
CA LEU A 38 -28.05 -39.53 16.76
C LEU A 38 -26.87 -38.98 17.55
N ILE A 39 -25.95 -39.83 18.01
CA ILE A 39 -24.85 -39.43 18.89
C ILE A 39 -23.51 -39.68 18.19
N GLY A 40 -23.29 -40.88 17.66
CA GLY A 40 -22.04 -41.26 17.01
C GLY A 40 -21.68 -40.39 15.82
N VAL A 41 -22.59 -40.22 14.86
CA VAL A 41 -22.36 -39.41 13.65
C VAL A 41 -22.16 -37.93 13.98
N PRO A 42 -22.97 -37.27 14.84
CA PRO A 42 -22.72 -35.87 15.21
C PRO A 42 -21.42 -35.66 16.00
N VAL A 43 -21.08 -36.56 16.92
CA VAL A 43 -19.81 -36.50 17.67
C VAL A 43 -18.63 -36.72 16.74
N TRP A 44 -18.71 -37.67 15.81
CA TRP A 44 -17.68 -37.92 14.80
C TRP A 44 -17.51 -36.71 13.88
N TRP A 45 -18.60 -36.13 13.39
CA TRP A 45 -18.54 -34.93 12.55
C TRP A 45 -17.93 -33.75 13.31
N LYS A 46 -18.34 -33.51 14.56
CA LYS A 46 -17.83 -32.41 15.39
C LYS A 46 -16.37 -32.59 15.79
N SER A 47 -15.94 -33.82 16.11
CA SER A 47 -14.57 -34.12 16.53
C SER A 47 -13.57 -34.15 15.37
N THR A 48 -14.04 -34.43 14.15
CA THR A 48 -13.19 -34.46 12.95
C THR A 48 -13.32 -33.19 12.11
N ALA A 49 -14.20 -32.25 12.47
CA ALA A 49 -14.30 -30.96 11.82
C ALA A 49 -13.05 -30.13 12.08
N ILE A 50 -12.52 -29.54 11.00
CA ILE A 50 -11.39 -28.62 11.08
C ILE A 50 -11.85 -27.33 11.74
N HIS A 51 -11.23 -26.94 12.85
CA HIS A 51 -11.51 -25.64 13.48
C HIS A 51 -11.16 -24.49 12.53
N ARG A 52 -12.08 -23.54 12.39
CA ARG A 52 -11.86 -22.30 11.63
C ARG A 52 -12.36 -21.12 12.44
N ALA A 53 -11.47 -20.18 12.68
CA ALA A 53 -11.86 -18.88 13.20
C ALA A 53 -12.78 -18.15 12.19
N TYR A 54 -13.59 -17.25 12.72
CA TYR A 54 -14.51 -16.45 11.92
C TYR A 54 -13.77 -15.51 10.97
N ILE A 55 -14.24 -15.44 9.71
CA ILE A 55 -13.79 -14.48 8.71
C ILE A 55 -15.01 -13.69 8.20
N PRO A 56 -14.97 -12.35 8.20
CA PRO A 56 -16.09 -11.50 7.79
C PRO A 56 -16.20 -11.37 6.26
N PHE A 57 -16.54 -12.45 5.56
CA PHE A 57 -16.59 -12.49 4.08
C PHE A 57 -17.45 -11.40 3.44
N HIS A 58 -18.65 -11.16 3.98
CA HIS A 58 -19.55 -10.13 3.47
C HIS A 58 -18.91 -8.74 3.53
N GLU A 59 -18.27 -8.43 4.66
CA GLU A 59 -17.63 -7.14 4.91
C GLU A 59 -16.40 -6.93 4.03
N ILE A 60 -15.65 -8.00 3.74
CA ILE A 60 -14.51 -7.98 2.82
C ILE A 60 -14.97 -7.64 1.40
N VAL A 61 -16.08 -8.24 0.94
CA VAL A 61 -16.64 -7.96 -0.39
C VAL A 61 -17.17 -6.53 -0.47
N GLU A 62 -17.86 -6.06 0.57
CA GLU A 62 -18.31 -4.68 0.67
C GLU A 62 -17.14 -3.69 0.63
N LEU A 63 -16.07 -3.96 1.39
CA LEU A 63 -14.85 -3.14 1.40
C LEU A 63 -14.16 -3.11 0.03
N HIS A 64 -14.12 -4.25 -0.68
CA HIS A 64 -13.54 -4.33 -2.02
C HIS A 64 -14.28 -3.49 -3.05
N ASN A 65 -15.60 -3.39 -2.92
CA ASN A 65 -16.46 -2.61 -3.81
C ASN A 65 -16.71 -1.17 -3.31
N SER A 66 -16.14 -0.79 -2.17
CA SER A 66 -16.34 0.53 -1.59
C SER A 66 -15.56 1.60 -2.36
N ASN A 67 -16.21 2.74 -2.59
CA ASN A 67 -15.55 3.90 -3.16
C ASN A 67 -14.87 4.71 -2.06
N VAL A 68 -13.75 5.35 -2.39
CA VAL A 68 -13.04 6.24 -1.46
C VAL A 68 -13.52 7.67 -1.70
N SER A 69 -14.25 8.24 -0.76
CA SER A 69 -14.57 9.68 -0.73
C SER A 69 -13.66 10.41 0.25
N GLN A 70 -13.30 11.64 -0.10
CA GLN A 70 -12.47 12.53 0.73
C GLN A 70 -13.10 13.91 0.79
N LEU A 71 -13.41 14.37 2.00
CA LEU A 71 -13.86 15.74 2.25
C LEU A 71 -12.65 16.64 2.53
N ILE A 72 -12.63 17.82 1.91
CA ILE A 72 -11.59 18.83 2.09
C ILE A 72 -12.25 20.14 2.53
N HIS A 73 -11.87 20.63 3.70
CA HIS A 73 -12.36 21.90 4.24
C HIS A 73 -11.50 23.06 3.74
N VAL A 74 -12.10 23.98 3.00
CA VAL A 74 -11.43 25.15 2.42
C VAL A 74 -11.98 26.42 3.06
N LEU A 75 -11.10 27.22 3.66
CA LEU A 75 -11.43 28.55 4.17
C LEU A 75 -10.95 29.62 3.20
N LEU A 76 -11.89 30.32 2.56
CA LEU A 76 -11.60 31.46 1.71
C LEU A 76 -11.73 32.76 2.53
N MET A 77 -10.62 33.48 2.67
CA MET A 77 -10.56 34.79 3.27
C MET A 77 -10.48 35.87 2.19
N VAL A 78 -11.46 36.79 2.18
CA VAL A 78 -11.57 37.86 1.17
C VAL A 78 -11.18 39.20 1.80
N ASP A 79 -10.04 39.74 1.37
CA ASP A 79 -9.53 41.08 1.72
C ASP A 79 -10.12 42.17 0.82
N ASP A 80 -10.43 41.85 -0.45
CA ASP A 80 -10.96 42.82 -1.40
C ASP A 80 -12.41 43.25 -1.06
N SER A 81 -12.54 44.45 -0.48
CA SER A 81 -13.84 45.06 -0.14
C SER A 81 -14.80 45.21 -1.32
N SER A 82 -14.29 45.27 -2.56
CA SER A 82 -15.13 45.42 -3.76
C SER A 82 -15.87 44.14 -4.17
N ILE A 83 -15.47 42.99 -3.63
CA ILE A 83 -16.09 41.70 -3.91
C ILE A 83 -17.13 41.40 -2.84
N ASP A 84 -18.35 41.09 -3.29
CA ASP A 84 -19.42 40.60 -2.44
C ASP A 84 -19.31 39.08 -2.24
N ILE A 85 -19.47 38.64 -0.99
CA ILE A 85 -19.25 37.24 -0.57
C ILE A 85 -20.40 36.34 -1.02
N ASP A 86 -21.63 36.83 -0.96
CA ASP A 86 -22.81 36.02 -1.28
C ASP A 86 -22.83 35.58 -2.75
N PRO A 87 -22.69 36.47 -3.76
CA PRO A 87 -22.64 36.05 -5.15
C PRO A 87 -21.37 35.23 -5.47
N LEU A 88 -20.23 35.54 -4.82
CA LEU A 88 -19.02 34.74 -4.97
C LEU A 88 -19.23 33.30 -4.46
N SER A 89 -19.93 33.13 -3.33
CA SER A 89 -20.24 31.82 -2.77
C SER A 89 -21.08 30.97 -3.73
N ALA A 90 -22.07 31.58 -4.38
CA ALA A 90 -22.90 30.93 -5.39
C ALA A 90 -22.06 30.52 -6.62
N SER A 91 -21.20 31.41 -7.11
CA SER A 91 -20.30 31.11 -8.23
C SER A 91 -19.28 30.01 -7.90
N ILE A 92 -18.78 29.92 -6.67
CA ILE A 92 -17.89 28.83 -6.22
C ILE A 92 -18.66 27.51 -6.16
N SER A 93 -19.90 27.52 -5.68
CA SER A 93 -20.75 26.32 -5.69
C SER A 93 -21.00 25.83 -7.12
N GLU A 94 -21.29 26.73 -8.05
CA GLU A 94 -21.45 26.41 -9.47
C GLU A 94 -20.16 25.84 -10.08
N ALA A 95 -19.01 26.47 -9.82
CA ALA A 95 -17.71 26.00 -10.30
C ALA A 95 -17.36 24.60 -9.76
N ASN A 96 -17.67 24.31 -8.49
CA ASN A 96 -17.49 22.98 -7.90
C ASN A 96 -18.44 21.95 -8.52
N ALA A 97 -19.68 22.31 -8.84
CA ALA A 97 -20.64 21.42 -9.49
C ALA A 97 -20.19 21.06 -10.91
N ILE A 98 -19.70 22.04 -11.69
CA ILE A 98 -19.12 21.81 -13.03
C ILE A 98 -17.90 20.88 -12.95
N ARG A 99 -17.05 21.06 -11.93
CA ARG A 99 -15.92 20.15 -11.70
C ARG A 99 -16.41 18.72 -11.41
N ASP A 100 -17.37 18.55 -10.49
CA ASP A 100 -17.89 17.23 -10.09
C ASP A 100 -18.62 16.53 -11.25
N SER A 101 -19.30 17.28 -12.15
CA SER A 101 -19.96 16.71 -13.33
C SER A 101 -19.00 16.25 -14.42
N ASN A 102 -17.82 16.88 -14.54
CA ASN A 102 -16.80 16.52 -15.52
C ASN A 102 -15.93 15.33 -15.08
N VAL A 103 -16.21 14.77 -13.91
CA VAL A 103 -15.42 13.74 -13.24
C VAL A 103 -16.08 12.38 -13.45
N ASN A 104 -15.52 11.56 -14.35
CA ASN A 104 -15.93 10.17 -14.58
C ASN A 104 -15.05 9.18 -13.79
N SER A 105 -15.06 9.22 -12.46
CA SER A 105 -14.38 8.21 -11.64
C SER A 105 -15.29 7.65 -10.57
N ALA A 106 -15.76 6.41 -10.75
CA ALA A 106 -16.63 5.75 -9.77
C ALA A 106 -15.92 5.51 -8.42
N HIS A 107 -14.62 5.22 -8.42
CA HIS A 107 -13.91 4.67 -7.26
C HIS A 107 -13.29 5.71 -6.32
N LEU A 108 -13.11 6.96 -6.77
CA LEU A 108 -12.47 8.02 -6.00
C LEU A 108 -13.22 9.34 -6.18
N ARG A 109 -13.68 9.92 -5.07
CA ARG A 109 -14.43 11.17 -5.05
C ARG A 109 -13.80 12.18 -4.11
N PHE A 110 -13.64 13.42 -4.58
CA PHE A 110 -13.21 14.55 -3.76
C PHE A 110 -14.36 15.53 -3.60
N SER A 111 -14.71 15.82 -2.35
CA SER A 111 -15.73 16.79 -1.96
C SER A 111 -15.04 17.97 -1.28
N TYR A 112 -15.51 19.19 -1.56
CA TYR A 112 -14.92 20.42 -1.04
C TYR A 112 -15.97 21.21 -0.29
N SER A 113 -15.71 21.51 0.99
CA SER A 113 -16.55 22.37 1.82
C SER A 113 -15.92 23.74 1.91
N TRP A 114 -16.53 24.74 1.26
CA TRP A 114 -16.02 26.11 1.23
C TRP A 114 -16.68 26.95 2.32
N ASN A 115 -15.86 27.47 3.24
CA ASN A 115 -16.25 28.50 4.20
C ASN A 115 -15.67 29.84 3.76
N ILE A 116 -16.50 30.83 3.47
CA ILE A 116 -16.04 32.12 2.94
C ILE A 116 -16.27 33.20 3.99
N ARG A 117 -15.22 33.99 4.28
CA ARG A 117 -15.24 35.05 5.30
C ARG A 117 -14.46 36.27 4.84
N ARG A 118 -14.80 37.44 5.39
CA ARG A 118 -13.94 38.62 5.31
C ARG A 118 -12.67 38.39 6.13
N VAL A 119 -11.57 38.94 5.65
CA VAL A 119 -10.32 39.03 6.41
C VAL A 119 -10.56 39.88 7.67
N SER A 120 -9.93 39.49 8.78
CA SER A 120 -9.98 40.28 10.03
C SER A 120 -8.96 41.42 9.99
N LYS A 121 -9.16 42.49 10.78
CA LYS A 121 -8.20 43.61 10.85
C LYS A 121 -6.76 43.16 11.11
N ASN A 122 -6.57 42.18 12.00
CA ASN A 122 -5.24 41.62 12.28
C ASN A 122 -4.62 40.95 11.04
N ALA A 123 -5.43 40.29 10.23
CA ALA A 123 -4.97 39.65 9.00
C ALA A 123 -4.69 40.68 7.89
N GLU A 124 -5.47 41.76 7.80
CA GLU A 124 -5.20 42.89 6.90
C GLU A 124 -3.83 43.53 7.24
N ASP A 125 -3.57 43.77 8.52
CA ASP A 125 -2.29 44.32 9.00
C ASP A 125 -1.11 43.39 8.64
N VAL A 126 -1.29 42.07 8.73
CA VAL A 126 -0.25 41.11 8.34
C VAL A 126 0.02 41.16 6.83
N ILE A 127 -1.02 41.29 6.00
CA ILE A 127 -0.87 41.42 4.54
C ILE A 127 -0.08 42.68 4.19
N LEU A 128 -0.45 43.82 4.78
CA LEU A 128 0.16 45.12 4.48
C LEU A 128 1.60 45.25 4.98
N ASN A 129 1.90 44.69 6.15
CA ASN A 129 3.23 44.83 6.78
C ASN A 129 4.27 43.81 6.30
N SER A 130 3.86 42.79 5.56
CA SER A 130 4.77 41.73 5.12
C SER A 130 5.62 42.17 3.92
N LYS A 131 6.94 42.22 4.13
CA LYS A 131 7.91 42.67 3.12
C LYS A 131 8.31 41.58 2.12
N SER A 132 8.02 40.31 2.42
CA SER A 132 8.36 39.16 1.58
C SER A 132 7.27 38.10 1.62
N LEU A 133 7.18 37.29 0.56
CA LEU A 133 6.24 36.17 0.49
C LEU A 133 6.48 35.14 1.61
N SER A 134 7.75 34.88 1.96
CA SER A 134 8.11 33.95 3.04
C SER A 134 7.65 34.47 4.39
N SER A 135 7.92 35.75 4.71
CA SER A 135 7.46 36.36 5.96
C SER A 135 5.94 36.39 6.07
N LEU A 136 5.24 36.63 4.95
CA LEU A 136 3.79 36.64 4.93
C LEU A 136 3.22 35.27 5.30
N ASP A 137 3.71 34.23 4.63
CA ASP A 137 3.24 32.87 4.81
C ASP A 137 3.51 32.34 6.22
N ASP A 138 4.69 32.66 6.79
CA ASP A 138 5.05 32.27 8.16
C ASP A 138 4.19 33.02 9.21
N ASN A 139 3.91 34.32 8.98
CA ASN A 139 3.00 35.10 9.83
C ASN A 139 1.55 34.60 9.74
N PHE A 140 1.08 34.24 8.54
CA PHE A 140 -0.25 33.67 8.34
C PHE A 140 -0.38 32.31 9.01
N LYS A 141 0.64 31.46 8.96
CA LYS A 141 0.63 30.21 9.73
C LYS A 141 0.37 30.47 11.22
N THR A 142 1.08 31.43 11.80
CA THR A 142 0.93 31.80 13.22
C THR A 142 -0.46 32.35 13.51
N LEU A 143 -0.98 33.21 12.62
CA LEU A 143 -2.32 33.80 12.76
C LEU A 143 -3.44 32.76 12.66
N LEU A 144 -3.22 31.70 11.89
CA LEU A 144 -4.17 30.62 11.65
C LEU A 144 -4.00 29.45 12.63
N GLU A 145 -3.17 29.58 13.66
CA GLU A 145 -3.06 28.58 14.72
C GLU A 145 -4.43 28.36 15.40
N GLY A 146 -4.99 27.15 15.22
CA GLY A 146 -6.32 26.78 15.73
C GLY A 146 -7.45 26.85 14.70
N VAL A 147 -7.19 27.29 13.46
CA VAL A 147 -8.15 27.17 12.36
C VAL A 147 -8.25 25.70 11.93
N THR A 148 -9.48 25.17 11.87
CA THR A 148 -9.76 23.75 11.55
C THR A 148 -9.82 23.46 10.05
N ALA A 149 -9.59 24.46 9.20
CA ALA A 149 -9.63 24.28 7.75
C ALA A 149 -8.36 23.57 7.25
N ASP A 150 -8.52 22.68 6.28
CA ASP A 150 -7.41 21.96 5.65
C ASP A 150 -6.60 22.88 4.75
N ILE A 151 -7.25 23.85 4.10
CA ILE A 151 -6.63 24.78 3.16
C ILE A 151 -7.20 26.18 3.39
N VAL A 152 -6.33 27.18 3.45
CA VAL A 152 -6.71 28.59 3.56
C VAL A 152 -6.34 29.32 2.28
N VAL A 153 -7.31 29.98 1.66
CA VAL A 153 -7.11 30.79 0.45
C VAL A 153 -7.31 32.25 0.83
N VAL A 154 -6.34 33.10 0.50
CA VAL A 154 -6.39 34.54 0.78
C VAL A 154 -6.51 35.28 -0.54
N LEU A 155 -7.65 35.93 -0.76
CA LEU A 155 -7.90 36.76 -1.93
C LEU A 155 -7.65 38.23 -1.59
N SER A 156 -6.55 38.80 -2.08
CA SER A 156 -6.14 40.19 -1.76
C SER A 156 -5.82 41.01 -2.99
N LYS A 157 -6.11 42.31 -2.88
CA LYS A 157 -5.80 43.34 -3.87
C LYS A 157 -4.45 44.03 -3.63
N SER A 158 -3.98 44.00 -2.38
CA SER A 158 -2.79 44.72 -1.91
C SER A 158 -1.48 43.96 -2.14
N PHE A 159 -1.56 42.77 -2.76
CA PHE A 159 -0.42 41.88 -2.97
C PHE A 159 0.45 42.34 -4.16
N PRO A 160 1.80 42.31 -4.06
CA PRO A 160 2.71 42.86 -5.07
C PRO A 160 2.63 42.19 -6.45
N ALA A 161 3.17 42.89 -7.46
CA ALA A 161 3.11 42.59 -8.89
C ALA A 161 3.76 41.24 -9.28
N HIS A 162 2.90 40.31 -9.70
CA HIS A 162 3.12 38.94 -10.23
C HIS A 162 3.45 37.86 -9.18
N PRO A 163 2.90 36.64 -9.30
CA PRO A 163 1.89 36.07 -10.24
C PRO A 163 0.44 36.09 -9.73
N ARG A 164 -0.52 35.57 -10.53
CA ARG A 164 -1.96 35.52 -10.18
C ARG A 164 -2.30 34.62 -8.97
N ALA A 165 -1.55 33.54 -8.76
CA ALA A 165 -1.66 32.71 -7.54
C ALA A 165 -0.30 32.24 -7.06
N ILE A 166 -0.16 32.16 -5.73
CA ILE A 166 1.04 31.72 -5.04
C ILE A 166 0.67 30.68 -4.00
N VAL A 167 1.25 29.49 -4.12
CA VAL A 167 1.12 28.42 -3.13
C VAL A 167 2.27 28.54 -2.11
N GLY A 168 1.92 28.68 -0.84
CA GLY A 168 2.87 28.78 0.27
C GLY A 168 3.61 27.48 0.58
N GLY A 169 4.44 27.54 1.63
CA GLY A 169 5.08 26.39 2.28
C GLY A 169 4.16 25.68 3.27
N HIS A 170 3.07 26.34 3.66
CA HIS A 170 2.04 25.82 4.56
C HIS A 170 0.75 25.49 3.78
N ARG A 171 -0.39 25.39 4.47
CA ARG A 171 -1.71 25.09 3.87
C ARG A 171 -2.39 26.34 3.28
N THR A 172 -1.61 27.26 2.76
CA THR A 172 -2.01 28.64 2.42
C THR A 172 -1.79 28.91 0.94
N VAL A 173 -2.81 29.49 0.30
CA VAL A 173 -2.76 29.92 -1.11
C VAL A 173 -3.14 31.39 -1.20
N PHE A 174 -2.25 32.20 -1.73
CA PHE A 174 -2.50 33.61 -1.97
C PHE A 174 -2.94 33.81 -3.42
N VAL A 175 -4.09 34.45 -3.61
CA VAL A 175 -4.69 34.69 -4.92
C VAL A 175 -4.91 36.18 -5.09
N SER A 176 -4.52 36.70 -6.26
CA SER A 176 -4.66 38.12 -6.56
C SER A 176 -6.08 38.44 -7.06
N SER A 177 -6.67 39.49 -6.49
CA SER A 177 -8.01 39.99 -6.85
C SER A 177 -7.98 40.90 -8.10
N VAL A 178 -7.47 40.38 -9.23
CA VAL A 178 -7.39 41.14 -10.50
C VAL A 178 -8.65 40.96 -11.35
N GLU A 179 -9.28 39.80 -11.26
CA GLU A 179 -10.43 39.45 -12.10
C GLU A 179 -11.73 40.06 -11.55
N LYS A 180 -12.48 40.75 -12.42
CA LYS A 180 -13.74 41.42 -12.03
C LYS A 180 -14.95 40.52 -12.20
N ASP A 181 -14.86 39.53 -13.08
CA ASP A 181 -15.92 38.55 -13.28
C ASP A 181 -15.87 37.50 -12.16
N LEU A 182 -16.92 37.46 -11.33
CA LEU A 182 -17.04 36.55 -10.19
C LEU A 182 -17.05 35.07 -10.62
N LEU A 183 -17.60 34.75 -11.79
CA LEU A 183 -17.66 33.37 -12.27
C LEU A 183 -16.26 32.89 -12.70
N VAL A 184 -15.51 33.74 -13.39
CA VAL A 184 -14.13 33.46 -13.78
C VAL A 184 -13.23 33.35 -12.55
N LEU A 185 -13.38 34.28 -11.60
CA LEU A 185 -12.66 34.25 -10.33
C LEU A 185 -12.97 32.97 -9.52
N ALA A 186 -14.24 32.58 -9.41
CA ALA A 186 -14.64 31.37 -8.70
C ALA A 186 -14.04 30.11 -9.32
N ARG A 187 -14.08 29.99 -10.66
CA ARG A 187 -13.42 28.88 -11.38
C ARG A 187 -11.93 28.87 -11.13
N TYR A 188 -11.29 30.03 -11.07
CA TYR A 188 -9.87 30.14 -10.79
C TYR A 188 -9.50 29.72 -9.36
N LEU A 189 -10.27 30.15 -8.37
CA LEU A 189 -10.09 29.76 -6.96
C LEU A 189 -10.23 28.23 -6.80
N VAL A 190 -11.29 27.65 -7.37
CA VAL A 190 -11.51 26.20 -7.34
C VAL A 190 -10.35 25.47 -8.02
N LYS A 191 -9.95 25.89 -9.23
CA LYS A 191 -8.82 25.28 -9.94
C LYS A 191 -7.50 25.36 -9.16
N SER A 192 -7.21 26.50 -8.53
CA SER A 192 -5.99 26.71 -7.74
C SER A 192 -5.90 25.73 -6.57
N VAL A 193 -7.01 25.54 -5.84
CA VAL A 193 -7.05 24.57 -4.74
C VAL A 193 -6.98 23.13 -5.26
N VAL A 194 -7.83 22.77 -6.22
CA VAL A 194 -7.99 21.40 -6.74
C VAL A 194 -6.72 20.90 -7.43
N TYR A 195 -6.13 21.72 -8.31
CA TYR A 195 -5.06 21.28 -9.20
C TYR A 195 -3.67 21.78 -8.80
N SER A 196 -3.53 22.77 -7.92
CA SER A 196 -2.21 23.20 -7.44
C SER A 196 -1.87 22.65 -6.06
N VAL A 197 -2.85 22.55 -5.16
CA VAL A 197 -2.63 22.09 -3.78
C VAL A 197 -3.05 20.63 -3.59
N VAL A 198 -4.30 20.30 -3.89
CA VAL A 198 -4.83 18.93 -3.73
C VAL A 198 -4.26 17.98 -4.78
N ARG A 199 -3.91 18.50 -5.97
CA ARG A 199 -3.37 17.73 -7.11
C ARG A 199 -4.27 16.55 -7.48
N GLU A 200 -5.57 16.83 -7.57
CA GLU A 200 -6.59 15.83 -7.87
C GLU A 200 -6.36 15.14 -9.22
N ASP A 201 -5.85 15.88 -10.22
CA ASP A 201 -5.43 15.37 -11.53
C ASP A 201 -4.36 14.27 -11.42
N VAL A 202 -3.31 14.53 -10.65
CA VAL A 202 -2.23 13.58 -10.41
C VAL A 202 -2.77 12.35 -9.71
N PHE A 203 -3.54 12.57 -8.64
CA PHE A 203 -4.10 11.48 -7.83
C PHE A 203 -4.97 10.54 -8.66
N ARG A 204 -5.84 11.12 -9.50
CA ARG A 204 -6.69 10.37 -10.43
C ARG A 204 -5.86 9.59 -11.45
N SER A 205 -4.84 10.23 -12.03
CA SER A 205 -3.98 9.55 -13.00
C SER A 205 -3.29 8.33 -12.37
N ILE A 206 -2.90 8.41 -11.09
CA ILE A 206 -2.24 7.31 -10.39
C ILE A 206 -3.23 6.20 -10.02
N SER A 207 -4.46 6.55 -9.66
CA SER A 207 -5.47 5.62 -9.12
C SER A 207 -6.27 4.86 -10.18
N GLN A 208 -6.15 5.22 -11.46
CA GLN A 208 -6.87 4.52 -12.54
C GLN A 208 -6.34 3.09 -12.69
N PRO A 209 -7.20 2.06 -12.59
CA PRO A 209 -6.81 0.70 -12.96
C PRO A 209 -6.47 0.69 -14.45
N PHE A 210 -5.42 -0.06 -14.84
CA PHE A 210 -5.07 -0.26 -16.24
C PHE A 210 -6.27 -0.90 -16.94
N SER A 211 -7.08 -0.12 -17.65
CA SER A 211 -8.10 -0.69 -18.52
C SER A 211 -7.38 -1.49 -19.61
N SER A 212 -7.85 -2.70 -19.87
CA SER A 212 -7.28 -3.62 -20.85
C SER A 212 -7.27 -3.06 -22.27
N GLU A 213 -8.04 -2.01 -22.56
CA GLU A 213 -8.17 -1.42 -23.90
C GLU A 213 -7.10 -0.38 -24.23
N GLU A 214 -6.44 0.23 -23.24
CA GLU A 214 -5.35 1.17 -23.49
C GLU A 214 -4.12 0.80 -22.66
N ARG A 215 -3.22 0.00 -23.23
CA ARG A 215 -1.84 -0.13 -22.73
C ARG A 215 -1.07 1.19 -22.93
N LYS A 216 -1.55 2.28 -22.32
CA LYS A 216 -0.80 3.53 -22.21
C LYS A 216 0.42 3.27 -21.35
N ARG A 217 1.59 3.72 -21.82
CA ARG A 217 2.81 3.66 -21.02
C ARG A 217 2.56 4.38 -19.69
N PRO A 218 2.90 3.79 -18.54
CA PRO A 218 2.65 4.42 -17.27
C PRO A 218 3.39 5.76 -17.19
N THR A 219 2.71 6.79 -16.68
CA THR A 219 3.26 8.13 -16.51
C THR A 219 4.48 8.08 -15.59
N LYS A 220 5.45 9.01 -15.73
CA LYS A 220 6.61 9.11 -14.83
C LYS A 220 6.19 9.11 -13.35
N GLU A 221 5.08 9.76 -13.01
CA GLU A 221 4.53 9.80 -11.65
C GLU A 221 4.00 8.44 -11.14
N GLN A 222 3.37 7.64 -12.01
CA GLN A 222 2.94 6.27 -11.69
C GLN A 222 4.15 5.33 -11.52
N GLN A 223 5.18 5.51 -12.34
CA GLN A 223 6.41 4.71 -12.26
C GLN A 223 7.21 4.99 -10.99
N ARG A 224 7.21 6.24 -10.50
CA ARG A 224 7.96 6.67 -9.32
C ARG A 224 7.26 6.37 -7.99
N SER A 225 5.98 6.04 -8.04
CA SER A 225 5.14 5.58 -6.94
C SER A 225 5.77 4.44 -6.13
N LEU A 226 6.00 4.65 -4.83
CA LEU A 226 6.28 3.56 -3.88
C LEU A 226 5.00 2.80 -3.55
N HIS A 227 5.11 1.49 -3.36
CA HIS A 227 4.00 0.66 -2.90
C HIS A 227 3.64 0.97 -1.44
N ALA A 228 2.44 0.56 -1.02
CA ALA A 228 2.00 0.65 0.37
C ALA A 228 3.01 -0.07 1.29
N SER A 229 3.68 0.68 2.17
CA SER A 229 4.65 0.14 3.14
C SER A 229 4.91 1.13 4.28
N PRO A 230 4.57 0.83 5.54
CA PRO A 230 4.79 1.71 6.69
C PRO A 230 6.20 2.30 6.76
N SER A 231 7.21 1.48 6.47
CA SER A 231 8.62 1.85 6.48
C SER A 231 9.27 1.77 5.11
N VAL A 232 10.29 2.60 4.90
CA VAL A 232 11.16 2.61 3.73
C VAL A 232 12.61 2.68 4.20
N ASP A 233 13.44 1.77 3.72
CA ASP A 233 14.87 1.78 3.98
C ASP A 233 15.55 2.69 2.95
N VAL A 234 16.34 3.65 3.41
CA VAL A 234 17.10 4.56 2.55
C VAL A 234 18.58 4.28 2.75
N VAL A 235 19.21 3.71 1.73
CA VAL A 235 20.61 3.26 1.78
C VAL A 235 21.49 4.22 0.98
N ILE A 236 22.37 4.95 1.66
CA ILE A 236 23.35 5.82 1.03
C ILE A 236 24.67 5.09 0.92
N THR A 237 25.11 4.81 -0.30
CA THR A 237 26.33 4.06 -0.60
C THR A 237 27.36 4.98 -1.25
N CYS A 238 28.48 5.22 -0.55
CA CYS A 238 29.63 5.85 -1.16
C CYS A 238 30.51 4.78 -1.81
N VAL A 239 30.66 4.85 -3.13
CA VAL A 239 31.50 3.93 -3.90
C VAL A 239 32.80 4.62 -4.27
N VAL A 240 33.91 4.02 -3.85
CA VAL A 240 35.28 4.49 -4.08
C VAL A 240 35.99 3.46 -4.96
N PRO A 241 36.06 3.65 -6.29
CA PRO A 241 36.61 2.66 -7.21
C PRO A 241 38.12 2.44 -7.03
N GLN A 242 38.86 3.49 -6.69
CA GLN A 242 40.33 3.51 -6.63
C GLN A 242 40.80 3.91 -5.23
N PRO A 243 40.61 3.07 -4.20
CA PRO A 243 41.08 3.37 -2.83
C PRO A 243 42.60 3.56 -2.75
N GLN A 244 43.36 3.02 -3.72
CA GLN A 244 44.80 3.23 -3.83
C GLN A 244 45.20 4.65 -4.27
N VAL A 245 44.30 5.39 -4.93
CA VAL A 245 44.55 6.76 -5.42
C VAL A 245 43.93 7.81 -4.49
N ILE A 246 42.75 7.53 -3.95
CA ILE A 246 41.97 8.48 -3.13
C ILE A 246 41.59 7.88 -1.77
N ASP A 247 41.88 8.64 -0.72
CA ASP A 247 41.40 8.40 0.65
C ASP A 247 40.20 9.29 0.92
N VAL A 248 39.00 8.69 0.86
CA VAL A 248 37.74 9.42 0.93
C VAL A 248 37.26 9.49 2.37
N THR A 249 37.11 10.71 2.87
CA THR A 249 36.53 10.99 4.19
C THR A 249 35.18 11.66 4.02
N TRP A 250 34.17 11.17 4.74
CA TRP A 250 32.84 11.78 4.75
C TRP A 250 32.20 11.63 6.12
N ASN A 251 31.91 12.75 6.76
CA ASN A 251 31.22 12.79 8.04
C ASN A 251 29.71 12.64 7.82
N SER A 252 29.28 11.39 7.69
CA SER A 252 27.87 11.05 7.45
C SER A 252 26.96 11.41 8.62
N GLU A 253 27.45 11.36 9.86
CA GLU A 253 26.67 11.65 11.06
C GLU A 253 26.32 13.15 11.19
N ALA A 254 27.31 14.03 11.03
CA ALA A 254 27.07 15.47 11.02
C ALA A 254 26.13 15.85 9.89
N ALA A 255 26.30 15.24 8.72
CA ALA A 255 25.46 15.50 7.57
C ALA A 255 24.03 14.96 7.74
N TYR A 256 23.85 13.81 8.39
CA TYR A 256 22.53 13.30 8.77
C TYR A 256 21.80 14.29 9.69
N ASN A 257 22.47 14.73 10.76
CA ASN A 257 21.88 15.65 11.72
C ASN A 257 21.51 17.00 11.09
N ALA A 258 22.31 17.50 10.15
CA ALA A 258 22.06 18.75 9.46
C ALA A 258 20.92 18.66 8.41
N TYR A 259 20.89 17.61 7.59
CA TYR A 259 20.03 17.56 6.39
C TYR A 259 18.89 16.55 6.46
N MET A 260 19.12 15.33 6.97
CA MET A 260 18.12 14.26 6.93
C MET A 260 17.26 14.18 8.18
N LYS A 261 17.80 14.50 9.36
CA LYS A 261 17.03 14.48 10.61
C LYS A 261 15.77 15.36 10.54
N PRO A 262 15.80 16.60 9.99
CA PRO A 262 14.58 17.38 9.79
C PRO A 262 13.56 16.70 8.88
N VAL A 263 14.03 16.03 7.82
CA VAL A 263 13.18 15.29 6.87
C VAL A 263 12.51 14.08 7.53
N VAL A 264 13.28 13.27 8.26
CA VAL A 264 12.77 12.11 8.99
C VAL A 264 11.73 12.54 10.02
N ASN A 265 12.01 13.59 10.79
CA ASN A 265 11.07 14.12 11.78
C ASN A 265 9.78 14.63 11.13
N ARG A 266 9.90 15.31 9.98
CA ARG A 266 8.76 15.85 9.24
C ARG A 266 7.87 14.76 8.64
N LEU A 267 8.48 13.67 8.18
CA LEU A 267 7.79 12.55 7.54
C LEU A 267 7.37 11.44 8.51
N LYS A 268 7.72 11.54 9.80
CA LYS A 268 7.47 10.50 10.82
C LYS A 268 6.04 9.96 10.81
N HIS A 269 5.05 10.84 10.62
CA HIS A 269 3.64 10.48 10.62
C HIS A 269 3.15 9.96 9.26
N VAL A 270 3.93 10.11 8.19
CA VAL A 270 3.57 9.66 6.84
C VAL A 270 4.27 8.37 6.47
N VAL A 271 5.57 8.27 6.73
CA VAL A 271 6.42 7.13 6.39
C VAL A 271 7.62 7.06 7.33
N GLN A 272 7.88 5.87 7.88
CA GLN A 272 9.08 5.65 8.67
C GLN A 272 10.29 5.46 7.76
N LEU A 273 11.23 6.42 7.79
CA LEU A 273 12.47 6.34 7.01
C LEU A 273 13.61 5.76 7.86
N ASN A 274 14.11 4.58 7.47
CA ASN A 274 15.27 3.96 8.11
C ASN A 274 16.53 4.26 7.28
N LEU A 275 17.37 5.17 7.76
CA LEU A 275 18.59 5.55 7.05
C LEU A 275 19.74 4.59 7.36
N LYS A 276 20.42 4.11 6.32
CA LYS A 276 21.66 3.32 6.43
C LYS A 276 22.72 3.95 5.54
N THR A 277 23.95 4.07 6.02
CA THR A 277 25.08 4.59 5.23
C THR A 277 26.18 3.54 5.17
N GLN A 278 26.78 3.36 3.99
CA GLN A 278 27.85 2.39 3.79
C GLN A 278 28.90 2.90 2.79
N PHE A 279 30.13 2.39 2.92
CA PHE A 279 31.21 2.59 1.97
C PHE A 279 31.52 1.28 1.24
N LYS A 280 31.82 1.38 -0.05
CA LYS A 280 32.27 0.27 -0.89
C LYS A 280 33.54 0.68 -1.63
N PHE A 281 34.63 -0.01 -1.35
CA PHE A 281 35.95 0.29 -1.93
C PHE A 281 36.33 -0.73 -2.99
N GLY A 282 37.09 -0.31 -4.02
CA GLY A 282 37.66 -1.21 -5.02
C GLY A 282 36.68 -1.72 -6.08
N HIS A 283 35.50 -1.10 -6.20
CA HIS A 283 34.47 -1.50 -7.14
C HIS A 283 34.33 -0.46 -8.26
N ALA A 284 35.02 -0.69 -9.38
CA ALA A 284 34.89 0.13 -10.58
C ALA A 284 33.77 -0.40 -11.49
N ILE A 285 32.93 0.51 -12.00
CA ILE A 285 31.93 0.18 -13.00
C ILE A 285 32.42 0.52 -14.41
N LYS A 286 31.92 -0.20 -15.41
CA LYS A 286 32.22 0.09 -16.82
C LYS A 286 31.32 1.23 -17.28
N LEU A 287 31.93 2.39 -17.49
CA LEU A 287 31.27 3.59 -18.00
C LEU A 287 31.62 3.78 -19.48
N HIS A 288 30.61 3.83 -20.35
CA HIS A 288 30.79 4.16 -21.76
C HIS A 288 30.80 5.69 -21.92
N THR A 289 31.97 6.28 -21.69
CA THR A 289 32.16 7.74 -21.77
C THR A 289 32.68 8.17 -23.12
N GLU A 290 32.18 9.29 -23.63
CA GLU A 290 32.69 9.95 -24.83
C GLU A 290 33.57 11.13 -24.40
N LYS A 291 34.72 11.34 -25.06
CA LYS A 291 35.59 12.48 -24.74
C LYS A 291 35.07 13.71 -25.47
N ASN A 292 34.79 14.78 -24.74
CA ASN A 292 34.34 16.03 -25.33
C ASN A 292 35.54 16.98 -25.49
N PRO A 293 35.93 17.33 -26.73
CA PRO A 293 37.07 18.21 -26.99
C PRO A 293 36.85 19.66 -26.55
N GLU A 294 35.60 20.14 -26.45
CA GLU A 294 35.31 21.54 -26.10
C GLU A 294 35.27 21.81 -24.59
N SER A 295 34.96 20.78 -23.78
CA SER A 295 34.78 20.93 -22.34
C SER A 295 35.89 20.34 -21.47
N GLY A 296 36.94 19.78 -22.08
CA GLY A 296 38.09 19.24 -21.37
C GLY A 296 37.78 18.03 -20.48
N GLY A 297 36.67 17.32 -20.73
CA GLY A 297 36.19 16.23 -19.88
C GLY A 297 35.49 15.10 -20.63
N PHE A 298 34.94 14.17 -19.86
CA PHE A 298 34.20 13.02 -20.33
C PHE A 298 32.71 13.25 -20.19
N GLN A 299 31.91 12.74 -21.13
CA GLN A 299 30.46 12.87 -21.12
C GLN A 299 29.77 11.52 -21.23
N ILE A 300 28.60 11.43 -20.59
CA ILE A 300 27.69 10.30 -20.70
C ILE A 300 26.28 10.80 -20.97
N ARG A 301 25.62 10.21 -21.98
CA ARG A 301 24.24 10.54 -22.32
C ARG A 301 23.27 9.92 -21.32
N HIS A 302 22.18 10.65 -21.03
CA HIS A 302 21.15 10.22 -20.08
C HIS A 302 20.54 8.85 -20.42
N ASP A 303 20.33 8.56 -21.71
CA ASP A 303 19.76 7.31 -22.23
C ASP A 303 20.55 6.04 -21.83
N LYS A 304 21.87 6.13 -21.69
CA LYS A 304 22.75 5.00 -21.32
C LYS A 304 22.81 4.76 -19.81
N LEU A 305 22.30 5.67 -18.97
CA LEU A 305 22.46 5.60 -17.51
C LEU A 305 21.63 4.51 -16.84
N ALA A 306 20.43 4.24 -17.36
CA ALA A 306 19.57 3.20 -16.81
C ALA A 306 20.24 1.81 -16.86
N LEU A 307 21.10 1.56 -17.85
CA LEU A 307 21.84 0.31 -17.98
C LEU A 307 22.89 0.09 -16.88
N LEU A 308 23.30 1.16 -16.20
CA LEU A 308 24.28 1.09 -15.10
C LEU A 308 23.69 0.53 -13.82
N ILE A 309 22.36 0.59 -13.64
CA ILE A 309 21.68 0.10 -12.43
C ILE A 309 22.04 -1.36 -12.17
N ASN A 310 22.02 -2.21 -13.21
CA ASN A 310 22.38 -3.62 -13.11
C ASN A 310 23.82 -3.86 -12.63
N GLN A 311 24.75 -2.92 -12.89
CA GLN A 311 26.11 -3.01 -12.37
C GLN A 311 26.17 -2.60 -10.90
N PHE A 312 25.44 -1.56 -10.51
CA PHE A 312 25.34 -1.10 -9.13
C PHE A 312 24.62 -2.09 -8.21
N GLU A 313 23.57 -2.77 -8.68
CA GLU A 313 22.86 -3.79 -7.90
C GLU A 313 23.77 -4.93 -7.44
N LYS A 314 24.74 -5.32 -8.27
CA LYS A 314 25.75 -6.32 -7.90
C LYS A 314 26.64 -5.86 -6.75
N LEU A 315 26.71 -4.55 -6.46
CA LEU A 315 27.48 -3.97 -5.36
C LEU A 315 26.67 -3.89 -4.04
N LEU A 316 25.36 -4.12 -4.11
CA LEU A 316 24.43 -4.01 -3.00
C LEU A 316 24.07 -5.32 -2.26
N PRO A 317 24.65 -6.52 -2.48
CA PRO A 317 24.18 -7.71 -1.77
C PRO A 317 24.42 -7.60 -0.26
N GLY A 318 23.37 -7.85 0.53
CA GLY A 318 23.43 -7.89 2.00
C GLY A 318 22.21 -7.35 2.75
N GLN A 319 21.17 -6.85 2.08
CA GLN A 319 19.98 -6.30 2.78
C GLN A 319 18.83 -7.31 2.74
N VAL A 320 18.64 -8.05 3.85
CA VAL A 320 17.43 -8.84 4.10
C VAL A 320 16.45 -7.93 4.84
N SER A 321 15.79 -7.02 4.11
CA SER A 321 14.73 -6.18 4.66
C SER A 321 13.41 -6.53 3.98
N GLN A 322 12.34 -6.61 4.77
CA GLN A 322 10.98 -6.75 4.24
C GLN A 322 10.44 -5.40 3.73
N SER A 323 11.08 -4.29 4.11
CA SER A 323 10.71 -2.95 3.64
C SER A 323 11.30 -2.65 2.26
N PRO A 324 10.60 -1.87 1.42
CA PRO A 324 11.15 -1.36 0.17
C PRO A 324 12.39 -0.51 0.44
N VAL A 325 13.37 -0.60 -0.46
CA VAL A 325 14.68 0.04 -0.31
C VAL A 325 14.88 1.08 -1.42
N LEU A 326 15.26 2.30 -1.04
CA LEU A 326 15.75 3.34 -1.93
C LEU A 326 17.27 3.45 -1.85
N ASN A 327 17.95 3.23 -2.96
CA ASN A 327 19.41 3.23 -3.05
C ASN A 327 19.93 4.56 -3.59
N PHE A 328 20.69 5.29 -2.78
CA PHE A 328 21.40 6.50 -3.20
C PHE A 328 22.89 6.23 -3.30
N ILE A 329 23.44 6.31 -4.51
CA ILE A 329 24.85 6.03 -4.75
C ILE A 329 25.61 7.31 -5.01
N VAL A 330 26.66 7.55 -4.24
CA VAL A 330 27.67 8.57 -4.50
C VAL A 330 28.89 7.86 -5.07
N TYR A 331 29.07 7.92 -6.38
CA TYR A 331 30.19 7.30 -7.07
C TYR A 331 31.30 8.32 -7.29
N THR A 332 32.45 8.14 -6.65
CA THR A 332 33.61 9.02 -6.88
C THR A 332 34.23 8.70 -8.24
N VAL A 333 34.31 9.70 -9.10
CA VAL A 333 34.78 9.51 -10.49
C VAL A 333 36.29 9.21 -10.49
N PRO A 334 36.73 8.09 -11.09
CA PRO A 334 38.13 7.73 -11.25
C PRO A 334 38.94 8.79 -12.01
N LYS A 335 40.26 8.83 -11.77
CA LYS A 335 41.15 9.84 -12.36
C LYS A 335 41.18 9.79 -13.89
N GLU A 336 41.01 8.62 -14.49
CA GLU A 336 41.11 8.42 -15.94
C GLU A 336 39.92 9.02 -16.71
N ILE A 337 38.77 9.17 -16.04
CA ILE A 337 37.51 9.65 -16.63
C ILE A 337 36.99 10.93 -15.95
N SER A 338 37.83 11.59 -15.15
CA SER A 338 37.50 12.85 -14.48
C SER A 338 37.91 14.06 -15.34
N PRO A 339 37.10 15.14 -15.41
CA PRO A 339 35.74 15.24 -14.89
C PRO A 339 34.73 14.56 -15.81
N LEU A 340 33.73 13.88 -15.22
CA LEU A 340 32.60 13.27 -15.91
C LEU A 340 31.38 14.18 -15.84
N HIS A 341 30.68 14.37 -16.96
CA HIS A 341 29.45 15.14 -17.05
C HIS A 341 28.32 14.34 -17.67
N ILE A 342 27.16 14.31 -17.03
CA ILE A 342 25.95 13.82 -17.68
C ILE A 342 25.39 14.90 -18.60
N ILE A 343 25.04 14.51 -19.83
CA ILE A 343 24.32 15.36 -20.78
C ILE A 343 22.87 14.90 -20.94
N ASP A 344 21.97 15.88 -20.98
CA ASP A 344 20.53 15.69 -21.21
C ASP A 344 20.24 15.34 -22.68
N GLU A 345 18.99 15.04 -22.99
CA GLU A 345 18.52 14.74 -24.36
C GLU A 345 18.78 15.91 -25.34
N GLU A 346 18.78 17.16 -24.86
CA GLU A 346 19.15 18.32 -25.67
C GLU A 346 20.66 18.65 -25.68
N GLY A 347 21.51 17.74 -25.18
CA GLY A 347 22.96 17.90 -25.17
C GLY A 347 23.49 18.89 -24.12
N ARG A 348 22.63 19.40 -23.24
CA ARG A 348 23.00 20.33 -22.15
C ARG A 348 23.61 19.56 -20.98
N LYS A 349 24.61 20.15 -20.32
CA LYS A 349 25.22 19.55 -19.13
C LYS A 349 24.28 19.66 -17.93
N LEU A 350 24.08 18.56 -17.21
CA LEU A 350 23.34 18.55 -15.95
C LEU A 350 24.21 19.07 -14.81
N GLU A 351 23.78 20.14 -14.14
CA GLU A 351 24.49 20.76 -13.02
C GLU A 351 24.68 19.80 -11.83
N SER A 352 23.69 18.97 -11.56
CA SER A 352 23.69 18.01 -10.45
C SER A 352 24.62 16.80 -10.68
N ASN A 353 24.99 16.54 -11.94
CA ASN A 353 25.73 15.34 -12.36
C ASN A 353 25.15 14.03 -11.79
N ALA A 354 23.82 13.95 -11.72
CA ALA A 354 23.10 12.84 -11.10
C ALA A 354 21.84 12.45 -11.89
N PHE A 355 21.41 11.20 -11.74
CA PHE A 355 20.18 10.69 -12.34
C PHE A 355 19.37 9.86 -11.35
N ILE A 356 18.08 9.72 -11.64
CA ILE A 356 17.10 9.01 -10.81
C ILE A 356 16.55 7.79 -11.57
N SER A 357 16.38 6.69 -10.85
CA SER A 357 15.67 5.50 -11.33
C SER A 357 14.40 5.29 -10.51
N PRO A 358 13.20 5.29 -11.14
CA PRO A 358 11.94 5.09 -10.43
C PRO A 358 11.95 3.80 -9.59
N ARG A 359 11.43 3.87 -8.35
CA ARG A 359 11.36 2.77 -7.36
C ARG A 359 12.68 2.16 -6.91
N TRP A 360 13.81 2.56 -7.50
CA TRP A 360 15.11 2.03 -7.13
C TRP A 360 15.94 3.04 -6.33
N GLY A 361 15.94 4.32 -6.73
CA GLY A 361 16.74 5.36 -6.06
C GLY A 361 17.45 6.30 -7.03
N GLY A 362 18.66 6.75 -6.69
CA GLY A 362 19.41 7.72 -7.48
C GLY A 362 20.93 7.50 -7.43
N VAL A 363 21.60 7.96 -8.48
CA VAL A 363 23.07 7.87 -8.58
C VAL A 363 23.62 9.26 -8.90
N MET A 364 24.65 9.65 -8.15
CA MET A 364 25.41 10.89 -8.33
C MET A 364 26.86 10.55 -8.67
N PHE A 365 27.39 11.15 -9.74
CA PHE A 365 28.80 11.09 -10.07
C PHE A 365 29.53 12.27 -9.43
N TYR A 366 30.36 11.98 -8.45
CA TYR A 366 31.13 13.00 -7.72
C TYR A 366 32.50 13.18 -8.37
N ASN A 367 32.69 14.28 -9.10
CA ASN A 367 33.99 14.65 -9.67
C ASN A 367 34.95 15.07 -8.56
N VAL A 368 36.12 14.45 -8.54
CA VAL A 368 37.22 14.77 -7.63
C VAL A 368 38.21 15.67 -8.36
N GLU A 369 38.65 16.73 -7.71
CA GLU A 369 39.73 17.59 -8.20
C GLU A 369 41.07 16.94 -7.85
N PHE A 370 41.76 16.43 -8.88
CA PHE A 370 43.08 15.81 -8.72
C PHE A 370 44.15 16.89 -8.83
N HIS A 371 44.79 17.24 -7.71
CA HIS A 371 45.85 18.25 -7.70
C HIS A 371 47.23 17.61 -7.90
N GLY A 372 47.79 17.76 -9.10
CA GLY A 372 49.20 17.44 -9.39
C GLY A 372 49.59 15.96 -9.30
N ALA A 373 50.80 15.65 -9.78
CA ALA A 373 51.38 14.31 -9.81
C ALA A 373 52.08 13.94 -8.48
N SER A 374 51.38 14.08 -7.35
CA SER A 374 51.85 13.41 -6.13
C SER A 374 51.50 11.93 -6.26
N ASP A 375 52.52 11.08 -6.32
CA ASP A 375 52.45 9.61 -6.46
C ASP A 375 51.86 8.90 -5.22
N GLY A 376 51.16 9.66 -4.37
CA GLY A 376 50.60 9.23 -3.09
C GLY A 376 49.09 9.38 -3.04
N MET A 377 48.49 8.66 -2.10
CA MET A 377 47.05 8.66 -1.84
C MET A 377 46.56 10.09 -1.49
N GLN A 378 45.71 10.67 -2.34
CA GLN A 378 45.15 12.00 -2.12
C GLN A 378 43.98 11.90 -1.13
N LYS A 379 44.01 12.70 -0.06
CA LYS A 379 42.87 12.82 0.85
C LYS A 379 41.78 13.70 0.22
N VAL A 380 40.57 13.17 0.14
CA VAL A 380 39.41 13.84 -0.43
C VAL A 380 38.30 13.86 0.62
N ALA A 381 37.92 15.06 1.05
CA ALA A 381 36.75 15.26 1.89
C ALA A 381 35.53 15.49 0.99
N LEU A 382 34.50 14.65 1.13
CA LEU A 382 33.27 14.82 0.35
C LEU A 382 32.44 15.99 0.89
N ASP A 383 31.98 16.87 -0.01
CA ASP A 383 31.07 17.94 0.34
C ASP A 383 29.66 17.40 0.59
N SER A 384 29.31 17.37 1.88
CA SER A 384 28.00 16.92 2.33
C SER A 384 26.87 17.81 1.79
N ARG A 385 27.08 19.12 1.64
CA ARG A 385 26.04 20.04 1.15
C ARG A 385 25.64 19.66 -0.27
N LYS A 386 26.63 19.45 -1.15
CA LYS A 386 26.41 19.06 -2.55
C LYS A 386 25.70 17.71 -2.66
N ILE A 387 26.15 16.71 -1.89
CA ILE A 387 25.55 15.37 -1.89
C ILE A 387 24.09 15.42 -1.44
N TYR A 388 23.82 16.07 -0.30
CA TYR A 388 22.47 16.11 0.25
C TYR A 388 21.53 17.01 -0.56
N GLN A 389 22.00 18.06 -1.23
CA GLN A 389 21.17 18.83 -2.16
C GLN A 389 20.61 17.95 -3.30
N VAL A 390 21.46 17.10 -3.88
CA VAL A 390 21.05 16.14 -4.91
C VAL A 390 20.11 15.08 -4.33
N LEU A 391 20.47 14.48 -3.19
CA LEU A 391 19.68 13.45 -2.54
C LEU A 391 18.27 13.94 -2.18
N LEU A 392 18.16 15.13 -1.55
CA LEU A 392 16.87 15.71 -1.17
C LEU A 392 16.02 16.07 -2.39
N THR A 393 16.64 16.45 -3.50
CA THR A 393 15.92 16.69 -4.77
C THR A 393 15.37 15.39 -5.34
N GLN A 394 16.13 14.29 -5.26
CA GLN A 394 15.74 12.98 -5.78
C GLN A 394 14.76 12.23 -4.87
N ILE A 395 14.84 12.38 -3.55
CA ILE A 395 13.98 11.66 -2.60
C ILE A 395 12.51 12.10 -2.70
N ARG A 396 12.26 13.38 -3.00
CA ARG A 396 10.92 13.95 -3.15
C ARG A 396 10.06 13.20 -4.18
N PRO A 397 10.46 13.08 -5.46
CA PRO A 397 9.68 12.33 -6.44
C PRO A 397 9.64 10.82 -6.16
N LEU A 398 10.67 10.24 -5.51
CA LEU A 398 10.66 8.81 -5.13
C LEU A 398 9.67 8.51 -4.00
N LEU A 399 9.45 9.46 -3.09
CA LEU A 399 8.39 9.38 -2.07
C LEU A 399 7.01 9.74 -2.63
N GLY A 400 6.91 9.98 -3.94
CA GLY A 400 5.64 10.22 -4.62
C GLY A 400 5.15 11.67 -4.56
N VAL A 401 5.99 12.64 -4.16
CA VAL A 401 5.64 14.06 -4.31
C VAL A 401 5.71 14.43 -5.79
N PRO A 402 4.61 14.93 -6.38
CA PRO A 402 4.59 15.24 -7.80
C PRO A 402 5.55 16.38 -8.11
N GLU A 403 6.11 16.36 -9.31
CA GLU A 403 6.88 17.50 -9.78
C GLU A 403 5.97 18.73 -9.88
N LYS A 404 6.54 19.89 -9.58
CA LYS A 404 5.88 21.18 -9.76
C LYS A 404 5.86 21.46 -11.26
N SER A 405 4.84 20.95 -11.96
CA SER A 405 4.71 21.13 -13.41
C SER A 405 4.48 22.60 -13.74
N SER A 406 5.28 23.15 -14.65
CA SER A 406 5.09 24.50 -15.20
C SER A 406 3.99 24.55 -16.27
N ALA A 407 3.28 23.44 -16.52
CA ALA A 407 2.31 23.30 -17.61
C ALA A 407 0.86 23.61 -17.20
N MET A 408 0.63 24.27 -16.06
CA MET A 408 -0.71 24.79 -15.78
C MET A 408 -0.95 26.03 -16.66
N GLU A 409 -2.10 26.09 -17.33
CA GLU A 409 -2.61 27.25 -18.10
C GLU A 409 -2.58 28.59 -17.33
N PHE A 410 -2.37 28.53 -16.02
CA PHE A 410 -2.46 29.67 -15.13
C PHE A 410 -1.15 29.87 -14.37
N ASP A 411 -0.67 31.11 -14.42
CA ASP A 411 0.51 31.65 -13.75
C ASP A 411 0.46 31.41 -12.22
N THR A 412 0.78 30.18 -11.80
CA THR A 412 0.77 29.72 -10.40
C THR A 412 2.20 29.45 -9.99
N HIS A 413 2.67 30.19 -8.99
CA HIS A 413 4.01 29.98 -8.44
C HIS A 413 3.95 29.23 -7.13
N PHE A 414 4.94 28.37 -6.92
CA PHE A 414 5.13 27.66 -5.66
C PHE A 414 6.28 28.29 -4.90
N ARG A 415 6.11 28.54 -3.60
CA ARG A 415 7.22 28.90 -2.70
C ARG A 415 8.32 27.81 -2.83
N ARG A 416 9.56 28.27 -3.03
CA ARG A 416 10.74 27.40 -3.16
C ARG A 416 11.63 27.43 -1.92
N ASP A 417 11.49 28.45 -1.09
CA ASP A 417 12.26 28.64 0.14
C ASP A 417 11.49 28.05 1.34
N GLY A 418 12.14 27.24 2.17
CA GLY A 418 11.52 26.70 3.38
C GLY A 418 11.90 25.25 3.67
N ALA A 419 11.02 24.54 4.37
CA ALA A 419 11.21 23.13 4.70
C ALA A 419 11.35 22.27 3.44
N VAL A 420 12.08 21.15 3.56
CA VAL A 420 12.26 20.21 2.46
C VAL A 420 10.93 19.67 1.93
N PHE A 421 9.89 19.57 2.78
CA PHE A 421 8.52 19.21 2.40
C PHE A 421 7.53 20.21 3.00
N SER A 422 6.71 20.81 2.15
CA SER A 422 5.65 21.76 2.54
C SER A 422 4.49 21.04 3.22
N ASP A 423 3.70 21.71 4.08
CA ASP A 423 2.58 21.05 4.79
C ASP A 423 1.55 20.48 3.81
N TRP A 424 1.23 21.19 2.73
CA TRP A 424 0.30 20.67 1.71
C TRP A 424 0.84 19.46 0.94
N GLU A 425 2.18 19.35 0.79
CA GLU A 425 2.82 18.17 0.16
C GLU A 425 2.70 16.96 1.08
N ILE A 426 2.85 17.18 2.39
CA ILE A 426 2.61 16.16 3.42
C ILE A 426 1.15 15.69 3.36
N ASP A 427 0.18 16.61 3.29
CA ASP A 427 -1.23 16.24 3.18
C ASP A 427 -1.54 15.47 1.89
N PHE A 428 -0.94 15.87 0.76
CA PHE A 428 -1.01 15.12 -0.49
C PHE A 428 -0.49 13.69 -0.32
N MET A 429 0.69 13.54 0.30
CA MET A 429 1.26 12.22 0.58
C MET A 429 0.34 11.40 1.49
N MET A 430 -0.20 11.98 2.56
CA MET A 430 -1.13 11.29 3.47
C MET A 430 -2.39 10.80 2.75
N ARG A 431 -3.01 11.64 1.91
CA ARG A 431 -4.19 11.25 1.10
C ARG A 431 -3.87 10.06 0.21
N ARG A 432 -2.68 10.09 -0.40
CA ARG A 432 -2.22 9.04 -1.32
C ARG A 432 -1.98 7.74 -0.57
N ARG A 433 -1.26 7.81 0.56
CA ARG A 433 -0.99 6.65 1.42
C ARG A 433 -2.27 6.02 1.93
N ALA A 434 -3.22 6.82 2.42
CA ALA A 434 -4.51 6.32 2.90
C ALA A 434 -5.23 5.52 1.81
N HIS A 435 -5.27 6.03 0.57
CA HIS A 435 -5.84 5.32 -0.56
C HIS A 435 -5.07 4.04 -0.91
N ASP A 436 -3.73 4.10 -1.00
CA ASP A 436 -2.88 2.96 -1.30
C ASP A 436 -3.04 1.85 -0.26
N TYR A 437 -3.11 2.20 1.03
CA TYR A 437 -3.34 1.26 2.13
C TYR A 437 -4.72 0.63 2.07
N LEU A 438 -5.78 1.41 1.83
CA LEU A 438 -7.14 0.88 1.70
C LEU A 438 -7.26 -0.05 0.50
N SER A 439 -6.71 0.33 -0.65
CA SER A 439 -6.70 -0.49 -1.87
C SER A 439 -5.88 -1.76 -1.70
N ALA A 440 -4.71 -1.69 -1.05
CA ALA A 440 -3.91 -2.87 -0.74
C ALA A 440 -4.63 -3.79 0.25
N THR A 441 -5.22 -3.25 1.32
CA THR A 441 -5.99 -3.99 2.32
C THR A 441 -7.16 -4.72 1.67
N ALA A 442 -7.96 -4.03 0.86
CA ALA A 442 -9.08 -4.63 0.15
C ALA A 442 -8.64 -5.80 -0.75
N ARG A 443 -7.53 -5.66 -1.48
CA ARG A 443 -6.97 -6.74 -2.33
C ARG A 443 -6.43 -7.92 -1.52
N ILE A 444 -5.72 -7.66 -0.42
CA ILE A 444 -5.15 -8.69 0.45
C ILE A 444 -6.27 -9.48 1.12
N LEU A 445 -7.25 -8.79 1.71
CA LEU A 445 -8.40 -9.44 2.37
C LEU A 445 -9.26 -10.22 1.37
N HIS A 446 -9.47 -9.70 0.17
CA HIS A 446 -10.18 -10.43 -0.89
C HIS A 446 -9.41 -11.68 -1.32
N SER A 447 -8.08 -11.57 -1.49
CA SER A 447 -7.21 -12.72 -1.81
C SER A 447 -7.20 -13.77 -0.69
N LEU A 448 -7.21 -13.33 0.58
CA LEU A 448 -7.33 -14.20 1.74
C LEU A 448 -8.68 -14.95 1.72
N ALA A 449 -9.77 -14.23 1.53
CA ALA A 449 -11.12 -14.80 1.45
C ALA A 449 -11.23 -15.83 0.31
N ASP A 450 -10.67 -15.51 -0.87
CA ASP A 450 -10.61 -16.41 -2.01
C ASP A 450 -9.78 -17.66 -1.73
N LEU A 451 -8.63 -17.51 -1.08
CA LEU A 451 -7.76 -18.63 -0.70
C LEU A 451 -8.47 -19.58 0.27
N VAL A 452 -9.13 -19.02 1.28
CA VAL A 452 -9.92 -19.78 2.27
C VAL A 452 -11.07 -20.54 1.61
N ASN A 453 -11.77 -19.91 0.66
CA ASN A 453 -12.88 -20.55 -0.04
C ASN A 453 -12.43 -21.65 -1.00
N LYS A 454 -11.31 -21.45 -1.71
CA LYS A 454 -10.75 -22.44 -2.65
C LYS A 454 -10.12 -23.62 -1.92
N ILE A 455 -9.43 -23.37 -0.81
CA ILE A 455 -8.76 -24.39 -0.02
C ILE A 455 -9.65 -24.77 1.16
N GLY A 456 -10.65 -25.58 0.84
CA GLY A 456 -11.66 -26.07 1.77
C GLY A 456 -11.16 -26.93 2.92
N ASN A 457 -9.85 -27.10 3.14
CA ASN A 457 -9.25 -27.76 4.31
C ASN A 457 -8.26 -26.85 5.07
N MET A 458 -8.17 -25.56 4.73
CA MET A 458 -7.25 -24.64 5.40
C MET A 458 -7.69 -24.37 6.85
N VAL A 459 -6.76 -24.54 7.79
CA VAL A 459 -6.96 -24.24 9.21
C VAL A 459 -6.78 -22.74 9.39
N ILE A 460 -7.76 -22.09 10.01
CA ILE A 460 -7.69 -20.66 10.34
C ILE A 460 -7.61 -20.54 11.85
N ASN A 461 -6.46 -20.07 12.32
CA ASN A 461 -6.22 -19.80 13.73
C ASN A 461 -6.97 -18.55 14.20
N GLU A 462 -7.26 -18.50 15.51
CA GLU A 462 -7.97 -17.38 16.12
C GLU A 462 -7.25 -16.04 15.91
N ASN A 463 -5.91 -16.04 15.92
CA ASN A 463 -5.09 -14.87 15.61
C ASN A 463 -5.38 -14.31 14.21
N VAL A 464 -5.42 -15.18 13.19
CA VAL A 464 -5.70 -14.77 11.80
C VAL A 464 -7.13 -14.22 11.69
N GLY A 465 -8.10 -14.87 12.34
CA GLY A 465 -9.48 -14.39 12.40
C GLY A 465 -9.58 -13.00 13.04
N GLN A 466 -8.97 -12.80 14.21
CA GLN A 466 -8.95 -11.51 14.91
C GLN A 466 -8.26 -10.41 14.10
N LEU A 467 -7.11 -10.70 13.49
CA LEU A 467 -6.40 -9.75 12.63
C LEU A 467 -7.25 -9.35 11.40
N THR A 468 -7.96 -10.31 10.81
CA THR A 468 -8.86 -10.06 9.66
C THR A 468 -10.02 -9.15 10.07
N VAL A 469 -10.66 -9.42 11.21
CA VAL A 469 -11.75 -8.59 11.74
C VAL A 469 -11.24 -7.18 12.10
N ALA A 470 -10.10 -7.08 12.78
CA ALA A 470 -9.49 -5.80 13.14
C ALA A 470 -9.11 -4.98 11.89
N SER A 471 -8.60 -5.65 10.85
CA SER A 471 -8.27 -5.02 9.58
C SER A 471 -9.49 -4.41 8.90
N VAL A 472 -10.60 -5.17 8.77
CA VAL A 472 -11.85 -4.67 8.20
C VAL A 472 -12.42 -3.51 9.01
N ALA A 473 -12.45 -3.62 10.33
CA ALA A 473 -12.93 -2.56 11.21
C ALA A 473 -12.11 -1.26 11.04
N SER A 474 -10.78 -1.38 11.00
CA SER A 474 -9.87 -0.25 10.83
C SER A 474 -9.99 0.39 9.43
N ALA A 475 -10.20 -0.42 8.39
CA ALA A 475 -10.43 0.07 7.03
C ALA A 475 -11.74 0.86 6.92
N ARG A 476 -12.84 0.36 7.51
CA ARG A 476 -14.12 1.09 7.56
C ARG A 476 -14.02 2.38 8.35
N ASN A 477 -13.30 2.36 9.47
CA ASN A 477 -13.07 3.58 10.25
C ASN A 477 -12.27 4.62 9.47
N ALA A 478 -11.25 4.19 8.71
CA ALA A 478 -10.49 5.07 7.82
C ALA A 478 -11.37 5.71 6.74
N LEU A 479 -12.24 4.93 6.07
CA LEU A 479 -13.20 5.45 5.09
C LEU A 479 -14.11 6.53 5.72
N ARG A 480 -14.69 6.24 6.89
CA ARG A 480 -15.54 7.19 7.63
C ARG A 480 -14.79 8.47 8.00
N LEU A 481 -13.52 8.37 8.39
CA LEU A 481 -12.70 9.52 8.75
C LEU A 481 -12.32 10.37 7.53
N LEU A 482 -12.07 9.76 6.37
CA LEU A 482 -11.87 10.48 5.10
C LEU A 482 -13.12 11.26 4.68
N ASP A 483 -14.31 10.67 4.86
CA ASP A 483 -15.59 11.33 4.58
C ASP A 483 -15.83 12.55 5.50
N GLN A 484 -15.27 12.53 6.71
CA GLN A 484 -15.35 13.63 7.67
C GLN A 484 -14.27 14.70 7.46
N GLY A 485 -13.25 14.41 6.63
CA GLY A 485 -12.10 15.29 6.40
C GLY A 485 -10.99 15.15 7.46
N HIS A 486 -11.03 14.12 8.32
CA HIS A 486 -10.00 13.88 9.33
C HIS A 486 -8.82 13.08 8.76
N LEU A 487 -8.00 13.74 7.93
CA LEU A 487 -6.96 13.10 7.12
C LEU A 487 -5.91 12.31 7.92
N GLU A 488 -5.35 12.89 8.98
CA GLU A 488 -4.27 12.27 9.75
C GLU A 488 -4.74 10.98 10.43
N SER A 489 -5.89 11.04 11.13
CA SER A 489 -6.50 9.88 11.77
C SER A 489 -6.95 8.83 10.75
N ALA A 490 -7.46 9.26 9.59
CA ALA A 490 -7.85 8.35 8.53
C ALA A 490 -6.66 7.56 7.98
N MET A 491 -5.53 8.24 7.74
CA MET A 491 -4.31 7.61 7.24
C MET A 491 -3.72 6.64 8.26
N ALA A 492 -3.68 7.00 9.55
CA ALA A 492 -3.26 6.08 10.61
C ALA A 492 -4.15 4.82 10.69
N SER A 493 -5.47 4.99 10.66
CA SER A 493 -6.43 3.87 10.66
C SER A 493 -6.32 3.00 9.40
N ALA A 494 -5.95 3.59 8.25
CA ALA A 494 -5.70 2.85 7.02
C ALA A 494 -4.39 2.03 7.09
N GLU A 495 -3.34 2.60 7.70
CA GLU A 495 -2.07 1.91 7.94
C GLU A 495 -2.25 0.71 8.89
N ASP A 496 -3.04 0.88 9.96
CA ASP A 496 -3.40 -0.20 10.89
C ASP A 496 -4.14 -1.32 10.17
N ALA A 497 -5.11 -0.96 9.30
CA ALA A 497 -5.86 -1.92 8.49
C ALA A 497 -4.94 -2.74 7.57
N PHE A 498 -4.02 -2.05 6.88
CA PHE A 498 -3.05 -2.67 5.99
C PHE A 498 -2.12 -3.61 6.75
N THR A 499 -1.51 -3.13 7.84
CA THR A 499 -0.57 -3.90 8.66
C THR A 499 -1.23 -5.15 9.25
N ALA A 500 -2.48 -5.05 9.71
CA ALA A 500 -3.25 -6.19 10.18
C ALA A 500 -3.56 -7.19 9.06
N SER A 501 -3.93 -6.71 7.85
CA SER A 501 -4.20 -7.58 6.71
C SER A 501 -2.96 -8.33 6.23
N GLU A 502 -1.80 -7.68 6.16
CA GLU A 502 -0.53 -8.32 5.78
C GLU A 502 -0.12 -9.36 6.82
N LYS A 503 -0.20 -9.03 8.11
CA LYS A 503 0.09 -9.98 9.19
C LYS A 503 -0.82 -11.20 9.13
N ALA A 504 -2.11 -11.01 8.84
CA ALA A 504 -3.06 -12.12 8.69
C ALA A 504 -2.72 -13.00 7.47
N PHE A 505 -2.44 -12.38 6.32
CA PHE A 505 -2.19 -13.09 5.05
C PHE A 505 -0.86 -13.85 5.04
N PHE A 506 0.19 -13.29 5.64
CA PHE A 506 1.52 -13.92 5.73
C PHE A 506 1.74 -14.70 7.04
N ASP A 507 0.68 -14.96 7.81
CA ASP A 507 0.79 -15.77 9.03
C ASP A 507 1.28 -17.20 8.67
N PRO A 508 2.37 -17.70 9.30
CA PRO A 508 2.92 -19.02 8.98
C PRO A 508 1.93 -20.18 9.11
N SER A 509 0.89 -20.04 9.94
CA SER A 509 -0.13 -21.09 10.15
C SER A 509 -0.97 -21.38 8.90
N LEU A 510 -1.15 -20.39 8.01
CA LEU A 510 -1.88 -20.57 6.77
C LEU A 510 -1.14 -21.51 5.78
N LEU A 511 0.19 -21.56 5.89
CA LEU A 511 1.04 -22.43 5.06
C LEU A 511 1.31 -23.79 5.71
N GLY A 512 1.42 -23.84 7.03
CA GLY A 512 1.90 -25.01 7.77
C GLY A 512 0.97 -26.24 7.74
N LEU A 513 -0.35 -26.04 7.55
CA LEU A 513 -1.35 -27.13 7.63
C LEU A 513 -1.95 -27.53 6.27
N LEU A 514 -1.51 -26.90 5.19
CA LEU A 514 -1.78 -27.35 3.81
C LEU A 514 -1.25 -28.77 3.54
N TYR A 515 -0.34 -29.26 4.38
CA TYR A 515 0.37 -30.54 4.24
C TYR A 515 -0.27 -31.73 4.97
N PHE A 516 -1.50 -31.62 5.49
CA PHE A 516 -2.26 -32.80 5.89
C PHE A 516 -3.24 -33.20 4.77
N PRO A 517 -2.79 -33.94 3.75
CA PRO A 517 -3.67 -34.43 2.69
C PRO A 517 -4.75 -35.34 3.30
N ASP A 518 -5.93 -35.34 2.68
CA ASP A 518 -7.06 -36.14 3.13
C ASP A 518 -6.70 -37.63 3.26
N ASP A 519 -5.75 -38.12 2.46
CA ASP A 519 -5.23 -39.48 2.54
C ASP A 519 -4.64 -39.84 3.92
N GLN A 520 -3.91 -38.91 4.55
CA GLN A 520 -3.37 -39.10 5.89
C GLN A 520 -4.46 -39.03 6.96
N ARG A 521 -5.45 -38.16 6.75
CA ARG A 521 -6.65 -38.08 7.59
C ARG A 521 -7.42 -39.40 7.57
N TYR A 522 -7.68 -39.97 6.38
CA TYR A 522 -8.32 -41.27 6.24
C TYR A 522 -7.46 -42.40 6.78
N ALA A 523 -6.14 -42.37 6.59
CA ALA A 523 -5.24 -43.38 7.16
C ALA A 523 -5.30 -43.44 8.70
N ILE A 524 -5.53 -42.32 9.38
CA ILE A 524 -5.69 -42.26 10.84
C ILE A 524 -7.10 -42.72 11.25
N TYR A 525 -8.15 -42.24 10.56
CA TYR A 525 -9.53 -42.48 10.98
C TYR A 525 -10.14 -43.81 10.51
N VAL A 526 -9.74 -44.35 9.36
CA VAL A 526 -10.28 -45.61 8.82
C VAL A 526 -10.04 -46.80 9.77
N PRO A 527 -8.83 -47.03 10.31
CA PRO A 527 -8.61 -48.12 11.27
C PRO A 527 -9.40 -47.97 12.58
N LEU A 528 -9.67 -46.73 13.00
CA LEU A 528 -10.43 -46.45 14.24
C LEU A 528 -11.93 -46.70 14.05
N PHE A 529 -12.49 -46.31 12.91
CA PHE A 529 -13.95 -46.33 12.71
C PHE A 529 -14.47 -47.53 11.92
N VAL A 530 -13.71 -48.12 10.99
CA VAL A 530 -14.16 -49.30 10.22
C VAL A 530 -14.56 -50.48 11.10
N PRO A 531 -13.80 -50.86 12.15
CA PRO A 531 -14.21 -51.94 13.05
C PRO A 531 -15.55 -51.68 13.77
N THR A 532 -15.87 -50.41 14.03
CA THR A 532 -17.14 -50.01 14.65
C THR A 532 -18.29 -49.90 13.64
N LEU A 533 -18.01 -49.48 12.40
CA LEU A 533 -19.00 -49.33 11.33
C LEU A 533 -19.39 -50.68 10.72
N TYR A 534 -18.46 -51.62 10.61
CA TYR A 534 -18.66 -52.90 9.94
C TYR A 534 -19.83 -53.73 10.53
N PRO A 535 -19.93 -53.93 11.87
CA PRO A 535 -21.06 -54.63 12.48
C PRO A 535 -22.41 -53.93 12.25
N ILE A 536 -22.43 -52.59 12.26
CA ILE A 536 -23.64 -51.78 12.08
C ILE A 536 -24.19 -51.95 10.65
N ILE A 537 -23.31 -51.88 9.65
CA ILE A 537 -23.69 -52.07 8.24
C ILE A 537 -24.21 -53.50 8.01
N PHE A 538 -23.54 -54.51 8.55
CA PHE A 538 -24.00 -55.89 8.41
C PHE A 538 -25.36 -56.12 9.08
N SER A 539 -25.56 -55.53 10.26
CA SER A 539 -26.80 -55.68 11.02
C SER A 539 -27.99 -54.94 10.38
N THR A 540 -27.78 -53.74 9.85
CA THR A 540 -28.80 -53.02 9.06
C THR A 540 -29.24 -53.80 7.82
N GLY A 541 -28.30 -54.46 7.12
CA GLY A 541 -28.61 -55.31 5.96
C GLY A 541 -29.47 -56.53 6.30
N LEU A 542 -29.26 -57.13 7.49
CA LEU A 542 -30.09 -58.23 7.99
C LEU A 542 -31.51 -57.76 8.35
N ILE A 543 -31.64 -56.62 9.03
CA ILE A 543 -32.94 -56.03 9.37
C ILE A 543 -33.71 -55.63 8.11
N ALA A 544 -33.05 -55.03 7.11
CA ALA A 544 -33.70 -54.68 5.84
C ALA A 544 -34.23 -55.92 5.10
N ARG A 545 -33.46 -57.02 5.10
CA ARG A 545 -33.91 -58.32 4.56
C ARG A 545 -35.06 -58.92 5.36
N TYR A 546 -35.03 -58.79 6.70
CA TYR A 546 -36.11 -59.23 7.56
C TYR A 546 -37.41 -58.47 7.26
N ILE A 547 -37.36 -57.14 7.21
CA ILE A 547 -38.50 -56.27 6.88
C ILE A 547 -39.04 -56.59 5.47
N TYR A 548 -38.15 -56.79 4.49
CA TYR A 548 -38.54 -57.19 3.13
C TYR A 548 -39.25 -58.55 3.10
N SER A 549 -38.72 -59.54 3.82
CA SER A 549 -39.34 -60.88 3.94
C SER A 549 -40.66 -60.86 4.70
N PHE A 550 -40.78 -59.98 5.71
CA PHE A 550 -42.00 -59.75 6.48
C PHE A 550 -43.07 -59.08 5.62
N CYS A 551 -42.73 -58.05 4.85
CA CYS A 551 -43.61 -57.43 3.86
C CYS A 551 -44.08 -58.43 2.78
N LEU A 552 -43.19 -59.32 2.31
CA LEU A 552 -43.54 -60.38 1.36
C LEU A 552 -44.50 -61.43 1.97
N ARG A 553 -44.30 -61.82 3.23
CA ARG A 553 -45.23 -62.71 3.96
C ARG A 553 -46.60 -62.06 4.17
N TRP A 554 -46.62 -60.78 4.53
CA TRP A 554 -47.84 -60.00 4.69
C TRP A 554 -48.61 -59.85 3.36
N ARG A 555 -47.88 -59.75 2.24
CA ARG A 555 -48.47 -59.71 0.89
C ARG A 555 -49.03 -61.07 0.44
N LYS A 556 -48.49 -62.19 0.92
CA LYS A 556 -49.03 -63.54 0.68
C LYS A 556 -50.28 -63.84 1.53
N GLN A 557 -50.33 -63.41 2.79
CA GLN A 557 -51.51 -63.54 3.65
C GLN A 557 -52.73 -62.71 3.22
N LYS A 558 -52.56 -61.80 2.25
CA LYS A 558 -53.64 -60.98 1.69
C LYS A 558 -54.26 -61.57 0.41
N PHE A 559 -53.77 -62.72 -0.05
CA PHE A 559 -54.19 -63.42 -1.28
C PHE A 559 -54.53 -64.91 -1.08
N GLU A 560 -54.59 -65.38 0.17
CA GLU A 560 -55.38 -66.55 0.61
C GLU A 560 -56.59 -66.02 1.37
#